data_AF-A0A946LE86-F1
#
_entry.id   AF-A0A946LE86-F1
#
_cell.length_a   1.000
_cell.length_b   1.000
_cell.length_c   1.000
_cell.angle_alpha   90.00
_cell.angle_beta   90.00
_cell.angle_gamma   90.00
#
_symmetry.space_group_name_H-M   'P 1'
#
loop_
_entity.id
_entity.type
_entity.pdbx_description
1 polymer ?
#
loop_
_entity_poly.entity_id
_entity_poly.type
_entity_poly.pdbx_seq_one_letter_code
_entity_poly.pdbx_strand_id
1 'polypeptide(L)'
;MKRYLILSTVLILTLSACSPAGEAAGPMMMGGENNITMRLHHAEIPEPYTGLVSPVTADAESIARGQEVFRIYCAECHGDGGMGDGQTGELLNPSPAVLSHTAQMTSDAYLFWRISEGGAEFGTGMLSFKEKLEEKEIWDAINYIRALGSGDAMPAENGMGGAAYDPEYERIHHEEMLAAAMDEDLIDQAQADNFMLVHETMGDYIVENDLRAGAQSVDEMQPEIFAALVEAGTLTQDQVDGFNTVHQLLLDEGLMQ
;
A
#
# COMPACT_ATOMS: atom_id res chain seq x y z
N MET A 1 60.14 64.95 2.42
CA MET A 1 58.81 64.30 2.49
C MET A 1 59.04 62.80 2.35
N LYS A 2 58.91 62.03 3.44
CA LYS A 2 59.32 60.62 3.56
C LYS A 2 58.27 59.70 2.90
N ARG A 3 58.75 58.78 2.06
CA ARG A 3 57.97 57.70 1.43
C ARG A 3 57.81 56.55 2.43
N TYR A 4 56.58 56.08 2.64
CA TYR A 4 56.29 54.84 3.36
C TYR A 4 55.54 53.89 2.42
N LEU A 5 56.24 52.83 2.00
CA LEU A 5 55.65 51.60 1.46
C LEU A 5 55.26 50.73 2.65
N ILE A 6 54.01 50.27 2.73
CA ILE A 6 53.60 49.19 3.64
C ILE A 6 53.00 48.08 2.80
N LEU A 7 53.71 46.95 2.79
CA LEU A 7 53.36 45.65 2.23
C LEU A 7 52.02 45.16 2.80
N SER A 8 51.10 44.74 1.93
CA SER A 8 49.95 43.90 2.30
C SER A 8 50.32 42.43 2.17
N THR A 9 50.38 41.73 3.30
CA THR A 9 50.56 40.28 3.39
C THR A 9 49.21 39.61 3.10
N VAL A 10 49.13 38.84 2.02
CA VAL A 10 47.98 37.98 1.69
C VAL A 10 48.17 36.65 2.41
N LEU A 11 47.30 36.36 3.39
CA LEU A 11 47.23 35.09 4.10
C LEU A 11 46.37 34.11 3.29
N ILE A 12 47.01 33.14 2.63
CA ILE A 12 46.33 32.07 1.90
C ILE A 12 46.12 30.91 2.89
N LEU A 13 44.87 30.71 3.34
CA LEU A 13 44.47 29.50 4.07
C LEU A 13 44.07 28.42 3.05
N THR A 14 44.96 27.45 2.84
CA THR A 14 44.65 26.20 2.14
C THR A 14 44.05 25.22 3.14
N LEU A 15 42.74 24.99 3.10
CA LEU A 15 42.16 23.84 3.81
C LEU A 15 42.35 22.58 2.97
N SER A 16 43.13 21.66 3.54
CA SER A 16 43.41 20.33 3.03
C SER A 16 42.16 19.46 3.11
N ALA A 17 41.80 18.86 1.98
CA ALA A 17 40.80 17.80 1.91
C ALA A 17 41.31 16.55 2.63
N CYS A 18 40.42 15.89 3.38
CA CYS A 18 40.59 14.52 3.84
C CYS A 18 39.20 13.86 3.81
N SER A 19 38.97 13.01 2.82
CA SER A 19 37.85 12.06 2.78
C SER A 19 38.33 10.72 3.31
N PRO A 20 37.47 9.97 4.02
CA PRO A 20 37.40 8.54 3.85
C PRO A 20 36.14 8.16 3.09
N ALA A 21 36.35 7.23 2.17
CA ALA A 21 35.35 6.53 1.41
C ALA A 21 34.62 5.48 2.27
N GLY A 22 33.40 5.16 1.88
CA GLY A 22 32.89 3.78 1.97
C GLY A 22 31.69 3.57 2.87
N GLU A 23 30.50 3.91 2.37
CA GLU A 23 29.32 3.07 2.61
C GLU A 23 28.70 2.75 1.25
N ALA A 24 28.56 1.46 1.00
CA ALA A 24 27.99 0.92 -0.20
C ALA A 24 26.50 1.27 -0.24
N ALA A 25 26.14 2.25 -1.06
CA ALA A 25 24.79 2.33 -1.58
C ALA A 25 24.55 1.06 -2.40
N GLY A 26 23.71 0.16 -1.88
CA GLY A 26 23.08 -0.87 -2.71
C GLY A 26 22.34 -0.20 -3.88
N PRO A 27 22.12 -0.91 -4.99
CA PRO A 27 21.41 -0.34 -6.12
C PRO A 27 20.01 0.08 -5.67
N MET A 28 19.79 1.38 -5.57
CA MET A 28 18.44 1.94 -5.44
C MET A 28 17.70 1.56 -6.73
N MET A 29 16.67 0.73 -6.58
CA MET A 29 15.75 0.40 -7.66
C MET A 29 15.05 1.69 -8.07
N MET A 30 15.44 2.24 -9.21
CA MET A 30 14.81 3.42 -9.80
C MET A 30 13.48 2.97 -10.40
N GLY A 31 12.42 2.93 -9.58
CA GLY A 31 11.05 2.79 -10.06
C GLY A 31 10.69 3.97 -10.96
N GLY A 32 10.15 3.68 -12.14
CA GLY A 32 9.75 4.70 -13.11
C GLY A 32 8.70 5.65 -12.53
N GLU A 33 8.82 6.94 -12.87
CA GLU A 33 8.02 8.05 -12.32
C GLU A 33 6.51 8.01 -12.67
N ASN A 34 6.02 6.92 -13.27
CA ASN A 34 4.74 6.88 -13.98
C ASN A 34 3.73 5.86 -13.44
N ASN A 35 4.09 5.06 -12.43
CA ASN A 35 3.16 4.08 -11.87
C ASN A 35 2.56 4.58 -10.54
N ILE A 36 1.33 5.11 -10.61
CA ILE A 36 0.58 5.64 -9.46
C ILE A 36 0.33 4.54 -8.41
N THR A 37 0.09 3.32 -8.85
CA THR A 37 -0.15 2.13 -8.00
C THR A 37 1.03 1.75 -7.13
N MET A 38 2.24 1.72 -7.70
CA MET A 38 3.46 1.48 -6.94
C MET A 38 3.66 2.56 -5.87
N ARG A 39 3.36 3.82 -6.19
CA ARG A 39 3.41 4.91 -5.20
C ARG A 39 2.33 4.82 -4.13
N LEU A 40 1.20 4.17 -4.41
CA LEU A 40 0.11 4.02 -3.47
C LEU A 40 0.45 2.97 -2.42
N HIS A 41 0.74 1.73 -2.82
CA HIS A 41 0.94 0.63 -1.89
C HIS A 41 2.32 0.60 -1.22
N HIS A 42 3.33 1.20 -1.86
CA HIS A 42 4.74 1.17 -1.42
C HIS A 42 5.27 2.46 -0.81
N ALA A 43 4.38 3.30 -0.29
CA ALA A 43 4.79 4.55 0.31
C ALA A 43 5.38 4.35 1.71
N GLU A 44 6.59 4.89 1.94
CA GLU A 44 7.18 4.98 3.27
C GLU A 44 6.27 5.80 4.19
N ILE A 45 5.85 5.23 5.31
CA ILE A 45 4.96 5.90 6.26
C ILE A 45 5.74 7.02 6.94
N PRO A 46 5.36 8.30 6.78
CA PRO A 46 6.10 9.41 7.34
C PRO A 46 5.81 9.58 8.83
N GLU A 47 6.74 10.20 9.56
CA GLU A 47 6.45 10.77 10.89
C GLU A 47 5.28 11.78 10.79
N PRO A 48 4.33 11.81 11.75
CA PRO A 48 4.35 11.08 13.02
C PRO A 48 3.66 9.70 12.99
N TYR A 49 3.36 9.17 11.80
CA TYR A 49 2.55 7.95 11.65
C TYR A 49 3.34 6.65 11.73
N THR A 50 4.66 6.72 11.52
CA THR A 50 5.56 5.57 11.61
C THR A 50 5.43 4.88 12.98
N GLY A 51 5.21 3.57 12.99
CA GLY A 51 5.14 2.83 14.25
C GLY A 51 3.85 3.02 15.07
N LEU A 52 2.83 3.69 14.53
CA LEU A 52 1.55 3.84 15.23
C LEU A 52 0.88 2.49 15.48
N VAL A 53 0.34 2.34 16.68
CA VAL A 53 -0.42 1.18 17.11
C VAL A 53 -1.78 1.66 17.61
N SER A 54 -2.84 1.00 17.17
CA SER A 54 -4.20 1.34 17.60
C SER A 54 -4.35 1.22 19.12
N PRO A 55 -4.80 2.27 19.82
CA PRO A 55 -5.23 2.17 21.21
C PRO A 55 -6.66 1.61 21.33
N VAL A 56 -7.36 1.41 20.20
CA VAL A 56 -8.76 0.99 20.15
C VAL A 56 -8.84 -0.51 19.86
N THR A 57 -9.36 -1.27 20.81
CA THR A 57 -9.62 -2.70 20.64
C THR A 57 -10.67 -2.94 19.56
N ALA A 58 -10.40 -3.87 18.65
CA ALA A 58 -11.33 -4.32 17.61
C ALA A 58 -12.44 -5.22 18.19
N ASP A 59 -13.32 -4.63 19.01
CA ASP A 59 -14.51 -5.29 19.54
C ASP A 59 -15.78 -4.91 18.75
N ALA A 60 -16.89 -5.59 19.04
CA ALA A 60 -18.16 -5.35 18.36
C ALA A 60 -18.66 -3.90 18.49
N GLU A 61 -18.34 -3.20 19.58
CA GLU A 61 -18.73 -1.81 19.75
C GLU A 61 -17.89 -0.88 18.87
N SER A 62 -16.58 -1.16 18.75
CA SER A 62 -15.68 -0.45 17.84
C SER A 62 -16.08 -0.64 16.39
N ILE A 63 -16.33 -1.89 15.98
CA ILE A 63 -16.78 -2.21 14.62
C ILE A 63 -18.10 -1.51 14.30
N ALA A 64 -19.06 -1.48 15.24
CA ALA A 64 -20.34 -0.78 15.04
C ALA A 64 -20.19 0.74 14.90
N ARG A 65 -19.27 1.37 15.66
CA ARG A 65 -18.95 2.79 15.49
C ARG A 65 -18.25 3.04 14.15
N GLY A 66 -17.31 2.17 13.79
CA GLY A 66 -16.59 2.19 12.53
C GLY A 66 -17.52 2.09 11.32
N GLN A 67 -18.54 1.25 11.40
CA GLN A 67 -19.57 1.12 10.37
C GLN A 67 -20.28 2.46 10.12
N GLU A 68 -20.65 3.18 11.18
CA GLU A 68 -21.33 4.47 11.04
C GLU A 68 -20.39 5.54 10.45
N VAL A 69 -19.12 5.57 10.89
CA VAL A 69 -18.10 6.44 10.28
C VAL A 69 -17.94 6.12 8.79
N PHE A 70 -17.76 4.85 8.46
CA PHE A 70 -17.56 4.40 7.08
C PHE A 70 -18.76 4.76 6.19
N ARG A 71 -19.98 4.52 6.67
CA ARG A 71 -21.22 4.87 5.97
C ARG A 71 -21.33 6.38 5.69
N ILE A 72 -20.91 7.23 6.63
CA ILE A 72 -21.01 8.69 6.46
C ILE A 72 -19.90 9.24 5.56
N TYR A 73 -18.67 8.74 5.70
CA TYR A 73 -17.48 9.40 5.15
C TYR A 73 -16.79 8.63 4.01
N CYS A 74 -16.99 7.32 3.91
CA CYS A 74 -16.20 6.46 3.03
C CYS A 74 -17.03 5.80 1.92
N ALA A 75 -18.25 5.34 2.24
CA ALA A 75 -19.07 4.50 1.36
C ALA A 75 -19.52 5.19 0.06
N GLU A 76 -19.63 6.53 0.03
CA GLU A 76 -19.96 7.28 -1.21
C GLU A 76 -18.95 7.04 -2.34
N CYS A 77 -17.67 6.83 -1.99
CA CYS A 77 -16.62 6.52 -2.96
C CYS A 77 -16.25 5.03 -2.94
N HIS A 78 -16.16 4.39 -1.77
CA HIS A 78 -15.68 3.02 -1.66
C HIS A 78 -16.78 1.94 -1.69
N GLY A 79 -18.07 2.32 -1.67
CA GLY A 79 -19.21 1.40 -1.54
C GLY A 79 -19.32 0.80 -0.14
N ASP A 80 -20.50 0.33 0.31
CA ASP A 80 -20.67 -0.20 1.67
C ASP A 80 -19.89 -1.49 1.93
N GLY A 81 -19.60 -2.24 0.88
CA GLY A 81 -18.75 -3.43 0.90
C GLY A 81 -17.25 -3.12 0.83
N GLY A 82 -16.87 -1.84 0.67
CA GLY A 82 -15.48 -1.45 0.47
C GLY A 82 -14.89 -1.94 -0.86
N MET A 83 -15.71 -2.10 -1.90
CA MET A 83 -15.30 -2.67 -3.19
C MET A 83 -14.78 -1.62 -4.18
N GLY A 84 -14.75 -0.34 -3.82
CA GLY A 84 -14.37 0.74 -4.72
C GLY A 84 -15.48 1.13 -5.72
N ASP A 85 -16.69 0.62 -5.52
CA ASP A 85 -17.86 0.72 -6.39
C ASP A 85 -18.91 1.73 -5.88
N GLY A 86 -18.49 2.70 -5.05
CA GLY A 86 -19.39 3.76 -4.59
C GLY A 86 -19.84 4.65 -5.75
N GLN A 87 -21.04 5.23 -5.64
CA GLN A 87 -21.65 6.07 -6.68
C GLN A 87 -20.70 7.17 -7.21
N THR A 88 -19.94 7.82 -6.33
CA THR A 88 -18.96 8.82 -6.74
C THR A 88 -17.62 8.19 -7.14
N GLY A 89 -17.30 7.00 -6.61
CA GLY A 89 -16.06 6.26 -6.89
C GLY A 89 -15.88 5.91 -8.37
N GLU A 90 -16.96 5.49 -9.04
CA GLU A 90 -16.95 5.17 -10.48
C GLU A 90 -16.54 6.35 -11.39
N LEU A 91 -16.58 7.59 -10.87
CA LEU A 91 -16.23 8.81 -11.60
C LEU A 91 -14.79 9.28 -11.35
N LEU A 92 -14.05 8.62 -10.45
CA LEU A 92 -12.69 9.00 -10.08
C LEU A 92 -11.65 8.26 -10.93
N ASN A 93 -10.52 8.93 -11.17
CA ASN A 93 -9.35 8.36 -11.82
C ASN A 93 -8.08 8.79 -11.05
N PRO A 94 -7.33 7.86 -10.42
CA PRO A 94 -7.63 6.42 -10.33
C PRO A 94 -8.92 6.14 -9.55
N SER A 95 -9.52 4.98 -9.79
CA SER A 95 -10.68 4.52 -9.02
C SER A 95 -10.30 4.29 -7.54
N PRO A 96 -11.25 4.37 -6.60
CA PRO A 96 -10.97 4.03 -5.21
C PRO A 96 -10.52 2.58 -5.04
N ALA A 97 -9.63 2.33 -4.10
CA ALA A 97 -9.16 0.98 -3.80
C ALA A 97 -10.30 0.08 -3.28
N VAL A 98 -10.18 -1.22 -3.59
CA VAL A 98 -10.97 -2.31 -3.01
C VAL A 98 -10.50 -2.50 -1.56
N LEU A 99 -11.02 -1.70 -0.64
CA LEU A 99 -10.62 -1.68 0.78
C LEU A 99 -10.81 -3.03 1.47
N SER A 100 -11.87 -3.77 1.12
CA SER A 100 -12.11 -5.11 1.65
C SER A 100 -10.95 -6.08 1.37
N HIS A 101 -10.21 -5.89 0.28
CA HIS A 101 -9.02 -6.66 -0.02
C HIS A 101 -7.73 -5.94 0.40
N THR A 102 -7.48 -4.76 -0.17
CA THR A 102 -6.23 -4.01 -0.01
C THR A 102 -5.90 -3.65 1.44
N ALA A 103 -6.91 -3.39 2.27
CA ALA A 103 -6.65 -3.12 3.69
C ALA A 103 -6.00 -4.33 4.34
N GLN A 104 -6.39 -5.56 3.97
CA GLN A 104 -5.83 -6.81 4.52
C GLN A 104 -4.35 -7.02 4.20
N MET A 105 -3.82 -6.25 3.26
CA MET A 105 -2.43 -6.28 2.81
C MET A 105 -1.69 -4.98 3.16
N THR A 106 -2.17 -4.20 4.13
CA THR A 106 -1.46 -3.00 4.58
C THR A 106 -1.48 -2.93 6.09
N SER A 107 -0.54 -2.19 6.68
CA SER A 107 -0.50 -1.98 8.12
C SER A 107 -1.59 -1.03 8.60
N ASP A 108 -1.99 -1.19 9.85
CA ASP A 108 -2.90 -0.28 10.53
C ASP A 108 -2.36 1.17 10.57
N ALA A 109 -1.04 1.34 10.76
CA ALA A 109 -0.38 2.64 10.71
C ALA A 109 -0.52 3.30 9.32
N TYR A 110 -0.35 2.52 8.25
CA TYR A 110 -0.54 2.98 6.90
C TYR A 110 -1.99 3.41 6.66
N LEU A 111 -2.97 2.58 7.02
CA LEU A 111 -4.39 2.92 6.87
C LEU A 111 -4.76 4.19 7.65
N PHE A 112 -4.24 4.34 8.87
CA PHE A 112 -4.46 5.52 9.69
C PHE A 112 -3.92 6.78 9.02
N TRP A 113 -2.70 6.73 8.49
CA TRP A 113 -2.10 7.82 7.74
C TRP A 113 -2.91 8.17 6.49
N ARG A 114 -3.31 7.16 5.69
CA ARG A 114 -4.08 7.35 4.46
C ARG A 114 -5.44 8.00 4.71
N ILE A 115 -6.14 7.60 5.77
CA ILE A 115 -7.41 8.23 6.17
C ILE A 115 -7.16 9.66 6.69
N SER A 116 -6.10 9.86 7.47
CA SER A 116 -5.78 11.16 8.05
C SER A 116 -5.45 12.21 6.99
N GLU A 117 -4.52 11.90 6.07
CA GLU A 117 -3.97 12.84 5.08
C GLU A 117 -4.70 12.81 3.73
N GLY A 118 -5.44 11.74 3.44
CA GLY A 118 -6.13 11.56 2.17
C GLY A 118 -5.20 11.20 1.02
N GLY A 119 -5.65 11.51 -0.21
CA GLY A 119 -5.06 11.02 -1.46
C GLY A 119 -4.20 12.02 -2.24
N ALA A 120 -4.13 13.27 -1.79
CA ALA A 120 -3.56 14.36 -2.58
C ALA A 120 -2.08 14.14 -2.95
N GLU A 121 -1.28 13.61 -2.03
CA GLU A 121 0.14 13.27 -2.29
C GLU A 121 0.30 12.16 -3.35
N PHE A 122 -0.72 11.33 -3.50
CA PHE A 122 -0.75 10.19 -4.41
C PHE A 122 -1.52 10.47 -5.71
N GLY A 123 -2.02 11.70 -5.88
CA GLY A 123 -2.83 12.07 -7.04
C GLY A 123 -4.21 11.40 -7.08
N THR A 124 -4.76 10.96 -5.94
CA THR A 124 -6.13 10.41 -5.88
C THR A 124 -7.14 11.43 -5.37
N GLY A 125 -8.42 11.18 -5.62
CA GLY A 125 -9.53 12.02 -5.17
C GLY A 125 -9.87 11.87 -3.67
N MET A 126 -9.13 11.06 -2.91
CA MET A 126 -9.45 10.79 -1.50
C MET A 126 -9.26 12.03 -0.64
N LEU A 127 -10.28 12.40 0.13
CA LEU A 127 -10.25 13.55 1.03
C LEU A 127 -9.43 13.25 2.29
N SER A 128 -8.85 14.28 2.89
CA SER A 128 -8.25 14.21 4.23
C SER A 128 -9.35 14.25 5.31
N PHE A 129 -9.24 13.37 6.30
CA PHE A 129 -10.22 13.29 7.40
C PHE A 129 -9.67 13.70 8.77
N LYS A 130 -8.38 14.01 8.92
CA LYS A 130 -7.79 14.39 10.23
C LYS A 130 -8.40 15.62 10.89
N GLU A 131 -9.04 16.50 10.11
CA GLU A 131 -9.75 17.69 10.61
C GLU A 131 -11.27 17.46 10.76
N LYS A 132 -11.75 16.25 10.46
CA LYS A 132 -13.17 15.88 10.43
C LYS A 132 -13.51 14.76 11.40
N LEU A 133 -12.57 13.86 11.65
CA LEU A 133 -12.67 12.71 12.53
C LEU A 133 -11.65 12.84 13.65
N GLU A 134 -12.03 12.44 14.85
CA GLU A 134 -11.06 12.22 15.92
C GLU A 134 -10.25 10.94 15.64
N GLU A 135 -9.03 10.85 16.17
CA GLU A 135 -8.15 9.68 15.96
C GLU A 135 -8.86 8.36 16.33
N LYS A 136 -9.65 8.38 17.40
CA LYS A 136 -10.44 7.22 17.82
C LYS A 136 -11.46 6.78 16.75
N GLU A 137 -12.07 7.73 16.05
CA GLU A 137 -13.04 7.44 14.99
C GLU A 137 -12.36 6.86 13.75
N ILE A 138 -11.14 7.31 13.44
CA ILE A 138 -10.30 6.71 12.38
C ILE A 138 -9.97 5.26 12.75
N TRP A 139 -9.56 5.00 13.99
CA TRP A 139 -9.30 3.63 14.45
C TRP A 139 -10.56 2.74 14.45
N ASP A 140 -11.71 3.27 14.88
CA ASP A 140 -12.99 2.55 14.78
C ASP A 140 -13.29 2.21 13.29
N ALA A 141 -13.06 3.14 12.35
CA ALA A 141 -13.24 2.90 10.91
C ALA A 141 -12.29 1.82 10.36
N ILE A 142 -11.01 1.83 10.77
CA ILE A 142 -10.04 0.79 10.40
C ILE A 142 -10.52 -0.57 10.88
N ASN A 143 -10.97 -0.70 12.13
CA ASN A 143 -11.52 -1.95 12.66
C ASN A 143 -12.72 -2.46 11.83
N TYR A 144 -13.58 -1.56 11.37
CA TYR A 144 -14.68 -1.94 10.46
C TYR A 144 -14.20 -2.37 9.08
N ILE A 145 -13.23 -1.66 8.47
CA ILE A 145 -12.63 -2.04 7.18
C ILE A 145 -11.96 -3.42 7.28
N ARG A 146 -11.28 -3.69 8.39
CA ARG A 146 -10.71 -5.01 8.68
C ARG A 146 -11.79 -6.10 8.69
N ALA A 147 -12.88 -5.84 9.42
CA ALA A 147 -14.02 -6.76 9.55
C ALA A 147 -14.76 -6.98 8.21
N LEU A 148 -14.81 -5.97 7.33
CA LEU A 148 -15.35 -6.14 5.98
C LEU A 148 -14.53 -7.15 5.17
N GLY A 149 -13.21 -7.04 5.19
CA GLY A 149 -12.33 -7.94 4.43
C GLY A 149 -12.21 -9.35 5.01
N SER A 150 -12.44 -9.53 6.31
CA SER A 150 -12.48 -10.86 6.93
C SER A 150 -13.86 -11.53 6.83
N GLY A 151 -14.89 -10.81 6.37
CA GLY A 151 -16.27 -11.29 6.36
C GLY A 151 -16.96 -11.28 7.73
N ASP A 152 -16.33 -10.67 8.75
CA ASP A 152 -16.91 -10.53 10.10
C ASP A 152 -17.95 -9.40 10.20
N ALA A 153 -17.94 -8.48 9.23
CA ALA A 153 -18.95 -7.44 9.07
C ALA A 153 -19.63 -7.55 7.70
N MET A 154 -20.96 -7.41 7.70
CA MET A 154 -21.75 -7.33 6.48
C MET A 154 -22.02 -5.87 6.13
N PRO A 155 -22.03 -5.50 4.83
CA PRO A 155 -22.41 -4.17 4.38
C PRO A 155 -23.86 -3.87 4.78
N ALA A 156 -24.20 -2.59 4.91
CA ALA A 156 -25.54 -2.17 5.27
C ALA A 156 -26.57 -2.64 4.21
N GLU A 157 -27.64 -3.32 4.64
CA GLU A 157 -28.72 -3.71 3.73
C GLU A 157 -29.40 -2.44 3.16
N ASN A 158 -29.29 -2.24 1.84
CA ASN A 158 -29.77 -1.05 1.08
C ASN A 158 -28.93 0.23 1.21
N GLY A 159 -27.60 0.10 1.28
CA GLY A 159 -26.67 1.23 1.28
C GLY A 159 -26.40 1.88 -0.09
N MET A 160 -25.31 2.65 -0.16
CA MET A 160 -24.77 3.39 -1.30
C MET A 160 -23.93 2.54 -2.28
N GLY A 161 -23.96 1.21 -2.16
CA GLY A 161 -23.30 0.25 -3.07
C GLY A 161 -22.72 -0.95 -2.34
N GLY A 162 -21.98 -1.80 -3.04
CA GLY A 162 -21.20 -2.89 -2.44
C GLY A 162 -21.93 -4.23 -2.30
N ALA A 163 -21.52 -5.20 -3.12
CA ALA A 163 -21.61 -6.59 -2.69
C ALA A 163 -20.79 -6.78 -1.41
N ALA A 164 -21.18 -7.72 -0.54
CA ALA A 164 -20.27 -8.16 0.51
C ALA A 164 -18.97 -8.67 -0.13
N TYR A 165 -17.84 -8.53 0.57
CA TYR A 165 -16.57 -9.06 0.09
C TYR A 165 -16.74 -10.55 -0.25
N ASP A 166 -16.54 -10.87 -1.52
CA ASP A 166 -16.51 -12.24 -2.02
C ASP A 166 -15.05 -12.53 -2.33
N PRO A 167 -14.39 -13.49 -1.64
CA PRO A 167 -13.03 -13.89 -1.98
C PRO A 167 -12.89 -14.32 -3.46
N GLU A 168 -13.98 -14.76 -4.08
CA GLU A 168 -14.04 -15.07 -5.50
C GLU A 168 -13.88 -13.83 -6.40
N TYR A 169 -14.24 -12.64 -5.92
CA TYR A 169 -14.09 -11.39 -6.65
C TYR A 169 -12.62 -11.13 -7.01
N GLU A 170 -11.71 -11.27 -6.05
CA GLU A 170 -10.27 -11.09 -6.29
C GLU A 170 -9.71 -12.13 -7.25
N ARG A 171 -10.17 -13.37 -7.12
CA ARG A 171 -9.77 -14.45 -8.03
C ARG A 171 -10.22 -14.14 -9.47
N ILE A 172 -11.46 -13.73 -9.66
CA ILE A 172 -12.00 -13.33 -10.96
C ILE A 172 -11.25 -12.12 -11.51
N HIS A 173 -10.97 -11.11 -10.69
CA HIS A 173 -10.27 -9.92 -11.13
C HIS A 173 -8.83 -10.23 -11.59
N HIS A 174 -8.10 -11.05 -10.83
CA HIS A 174 -6.79 -11.53 -11.28
C HIS A 174 -6.89 -12.37 -12.55
N GLU A 175 -7.90 -13.24 -12.69
CA GLU A 175 -8.10 -14.02 -13.92
C GLU A 175 -8.39 -13.14 -15.13
N GLU A 176 -9.23 -12.12 -14.99
CA GLU A 176 -9.53 -11.16 -16.07
C GLU A 176 -8.31 -10.34 -16.46
N MET A 177 -7.55 -9.84 -15.48
CA MET A 177 -6.29 -9.12 -15.70
C MET A 177 -5.25 -10.00 -16.41
N LEU A 178 -5.04 -11.23 -15.93
CA LEU A 178 -4.08 -12.16 -16.54
C LEU A 178 -4.53 -12.58 -17.94
N ALA A 179 -5.84 -12.78 -18.16
CA ALA A 179 -6.39 -13.05 -19.48
C ALA A 179 -6.13 -11.88 -20.44
N ALA A 180 -6.32 -10.63 -20.01
CA ALA A 180 -5.99 -9.45 -20.81
C ALA A 180 -4.49 -9.40 -21.16
N ALA A 181 -3.61 -9.68 -20.19
CA ALA A 181 -2.18 -9.72 -20.43
C ALA A 181 -1.77 -10.83 -21.42
N MET A 182 -2.41 -12.00 -21.35
CA MET A 182 -2.21 -13.10 -22.30
C MET A 182 -2.73 -12.77 -23.70
N ASP A 183 -3.89 -12.09 -23.81
CA ASP A 183 -4.45 -11.64 -25.09
C ASP A 183 -3.56 -10.61 -25.79
N GLU A 184 -2.75 -9.86 -25.02
CA GLU A 184 -1.74 -8.93 -25.50
C GLU A 184 -0.35 -9.56 -25.73
N ASP A 185 -0.23 -10.90 -25.61
CA ASP A 185 1.03 -11.66 -25.71
C ASP A 185 2.13 -11.18 -24.72
N LEU A 186 1.74 -10.57 -23.60
CA LEU A 186 2.67 -10.04 -22.58
C LEU A 186 3.20 -11.15 -21.66
N ILE A 187 2.35 -12.13 -21.35
CA ILE A 187 2.68 -13.29 -20.51
C ILE A 187 2.15 -14.59 -21.13
N ASP A 188 2.75 -15.71 -20.77
CA ASP A 188 2.23 -17.04 -21.07
C ASP A 188 1.40 -17.66 -19.92
N GLN A 189 0.76 -18.79 -20.19
CA GLN A 189 -0.07 -19.49 -19.19
C GLN A 189 0.75 -19.91 -17.95
N ALA A 190 2.01 -20.31 -18.11
CA ALA A 190 2.82 -20.74 -16.97
C ALA A 190 3.17 -19.56 -16.06
N GLN A 191 3.39 -18.38 -16.64
CA GLN A 191 3.55 -17.13 -15.91
C GLN A 191 2.27 -16.72 -15.18
N ALA A 192 1.10 -16.85 -15.82
CA ALA A 192 -0.20 -16.60 -15.18
C ALA A 192 -0.47 -17.56 -14.01
N ASP A 193 -0.22 -18.87 -14.20
CA ASP A 193 -0.39 -19.87 -13.16
C ASP A 193 0.54 -19.61 -11.97
N ASN A 194 1.80 -19.23 -12.24
CA ASN A 194 2.76 -18.85 -11.19
C ASN A 194 2.33 -17.58 -10.45
N PHE A 195 1.76 -16.61 -11.17
CA PHE A 195 1.24 -15.38 -10.57
C PHE A 195 0.18 -15.69 -9.52
N MET A 196 -0.83 -16.48 -9.89
CA MET A 196 -1.92 -16.88 -8.99
C MET A 196 -1.41 -17.66 -7.77
N LEU A 197 -0.50 -18.62 -7.99
CA LEU A 197 0.07 -19.43 -6.92
C LEU A 197 0.78 -18.58 -5.86
N VAL A 198 1.66 -17.68 -6.28
CA VAL A 198 2.44 -16.85 -5.35
C VAL A 198 1.53 -15.85 -4.63
N HIS A 199 0.57 -15.25 -5.34
CA HIS A 199 -0.40 -14.32 -4.74
C HIS A 199 -1.26 -14.99 -3.65
N GLU A 200 -1.84 -16.16 -3.94
CA GLU A 200 -2.63 -16.94 -2.97
C GLU A 200 -1.79 -17.35 -1.76
N THR A 201 -0.60 -17.89 -2.00
CA THR A 201 0.31 -18.34 -0.93
C THR A 201 0.72 -17.19 -0.01
N MET A 202 1.01 -16.01 -0.57
CA MET A 202 1.38 -14.84 0.22
C MET A 202 0.19 -14.34 1.05
N GLY A 203 -1.01 -14.31 0.46
CA GLY A 203 -2.24 -13.94 1.15
C GLY A 203 -2.52 -14.84 2.36
N ASP A 204 -2.41 -16.16 2.18
CA ASP A 204 -2.58 -17.14 3.25
C ASP A 204 -1.56 -16.94 4.38
N TYR A 205 -0.28 -16.74 4.02
CA TYR A 205 0.77 -16.53 5.01
C TYR A 205 0.52 -15.28 5.88
N ILE A 206 0.07 -14.18 5.28
CA ILE A 206 -0.25 -12.93 5.99
C ILE A 206 -1.41 -13.15 6.98
N VAL A 207 -2.44 -13.89 6.57
CA VAL A 207 -3.58 -14.24 7.45
C VAL A 207 -3.12 -15.11 8.62
N GLU A 208 -2.43 -16.21 8.32
CA GLU A 208 -2.07 -17.23 9.31
C GLU A 208 -1.12 -16.73 10.39
N ASN A 209 -0.28 -15.74 10.05
CA ASN A 209 0.72 -15.18 10.95
C ASN A 209 0.33 -13.83 11.57
N ASP A 210 -0.89 -13.34 11.33
CA ASP A 210 -1.42 -12.08 11.88
C ASP A 210 -0.49 -10.87 11.63
N LEU A 211 0.15 -10.83 10.46
CA LEU A 211 1.15 -9.80 10.14
C LEU A 211 0.52 -8.42 9.88
N ARG A 212 -0.82 -8.34 9.88
CA ARG A 212 -1.62 -7.15 9.59
C ARG A 212 -1.58 -6.10 10.71
N ALA A 213 -1.33 -6.53 11.95
CA ALA A 213 -1.28 -5.66 13.13
C ALA A 213 0.07 -4.93 13.31
N GLY A 214 1.04 -5.21 12.44
CA GLY A 214 2.38 -4.63 12.49
C GLY A 214 2.45 -3.19 11.96
N ALA A 215 3.55 -2.49 12.26
CA ALA A 215 3.82 -1.13 11.79
C ALA A 215 4.40 -1.07 10.37
N GLN A 216 4.89 -2.19 9.84
CA GLN A 216 5.61 -2.26 8.57
C GLN A 216 4.64 -2.36 7.39
N SER A 217 4.95 -1.70 6.27
CA SER A 217 4.16 -1.87 5.04
C SER A 217 4.31 -3.30 4.49
N VAL A 218 3.40 -3.75 3.63
CA VAL A 218 3.55 -5.09 3.03
C VAL A 218 4.84 -5.22 2.24
N ASP A 219 5.38 -4.16 1.63
CA ASP A 219 6.63 -4.25 0.87
C ASP A 219 7.86 -4.34 1.77
N GLU A 220 7.78 -3.79 2.98
CA GLU A 220 8.80 -4.03 4.00
C GLU A 220 8.76 -5.49 4.47
N MET A 221 7.58 -6.09 4.51
CA MET A 221 7.42 -7.50 4.92
C MET A 221 7.63 -8.49 3.77
N GLN A 222 7.37 -8.12 2.53
CA GLN A 222 7.30 -9.02 1.38
C GLN A 222 8.62 -9.78 1.17
N PRO A 223 9.82 -9.17 1.24
CA PRO A 223 11.07 -9.92 1.17
C PRO A 223 11.20 -10.98 2.28
N GLU A 224 10.73 -10.66 3.49
CA GLU A 224 10.77 -11.58 4.63
C GLU A 224 9.76 -12.71 4.48
N ILE A 225 8.55 -12.41 3.99
CA ILE A 225 7.51 -13.40 3.68
C ILE A 225 7.99 -14.35 2.59
N PHE A 226 8.53 -13.83 1.48
CA PHE A 226 9.10 -14.67 0.42
C PHE A 226 10.26 -15.53 0.93
N ALA A 227 11.16 -14.97 1.74
CA ALA A 227 12.24 -15.75 2.34
C ALA A 227 11.70 -16.89 3.22
N ALA A 228 10.68 -16.63 4.05
CA ALA A 228 10.06 -17.64 4.89
C ALA A 228 9.34 -18.73 4.08
N LEU A 229 8.61 -18.35 3.03
CA LEU A 229 7.91 -19.30 2.15
C LEU A 229 8.88 -20.18 1.34
N VAL A 230 10.02 -19.62 0.93
CA VAL A 230 11.10 -20.37 0.26
C VAL A 230 11.81 -21.31 1.25
N GLU A 231 12.11 -20.85 2.46
CA GLU A 231 12.74 -21.67 3.51
C GLU A 231 11.82 -22.84 3.93
N ALA A 232 10.52 -22.61 4.00
CA ALA A 232 9.52 -23.64 4.27
C ALA A 232 9.33 -24.64 3.11
N GLY A 233 9.85 -24.32 1.92
CA GLY A 233 9.67 -25.12 0.70
C GLY A 233 8.27 -25.02 0.10
N THR A 234 7.48 -24.02 0.52
CA THR A 234 6.15 -23.73 -0.04
C THR A 234 6.28 -23.11 -1.44
N LEU A 235 7.27 -22.22 -1.62
CA LEU A 235 7.64 -21.64 -2.90
C LEU A 235 9.10 -21.95 -3.24
N THR A 236 9.45 -21.89 -4.52
CA THR A 236 10.84 -21.87 -4.98
C THR A 236 11.29 -20.44 -5.28
N GLN A 237 12.61 -20.21 -5.30
CA GLN A 237 13.16 -18.91 -5.67
C GLN A 237 12.75 -18.51 -7.10
N ASP A 238 12.72 -19.47 -8.03
CA ASP A 238 12.30 -19.23 -9.42
C ASP A 238 10.83 -18.77 -9.51
N GLN A 239 9.95 -19.29 -8.65
CA GLN A 239 8.55 -18.87 -8.58
C GLN A 239 8.42 -17.43 -8.07
N VAL A 240 9.19 -17.06 -7.04
CA VAL A 240 9.24 -15.68 -6.51
C VAL A 240 9.79 -14.71 -7.56
N ASP A 241 10.89 -15.05 -8.23
CA ASP A 241 11.50 -14.19 -9.24
C ASP A 241 10.59 -14.03 -10.47
N GLY A 242 9.93 -15.11 -10.88
CA GLY A 242 8.93 -15.11 -11.94
C GLY A 242 7.71 -14.25 -11.59
N PHE A 243 7.21 -14.36 -10.36
CA PHE A 243 6.12 -13.52 -9.86
C PHE A 243 6.49 -12.04 -9.91
N ASN A 244 7.63 -11.65 -9.35
CA ASN A 244 8.07 -10.25 -9.34
C ASN A 244 8.22 -9.67 -10.75
N THR A 245 8.69 -10.48 -11.70
CA THR A 245 8.81 -10.08 -13.11
C THR A 245 7.44 -9.79 -13.74
N VAL A 246 6.47 -10.71 -13.55
CA VAL A 246 5.11 -10.56 -14.09
C VAL A 246 4.39 -9.41 -13.40
N HIS A 247 4.50 -9.30 -12.07
CA HIS A 247 3.89 -8.24 -11.28
C HIS A 247 4.34 -6.85 -11.77
N GLN A 248 5.65 -6.65 -11.97
CA GLN A 248 6.17 -5.39 -12.51
C GLN A 248 5.70 -5.12 -13.94
N LEU A 249 5.59 -6.14 -14.79
CA LEU A 249 5.10 -6.00 -16.15
C LEU A 249 3.64 -5.54 -16.19
N LEU A 250 2.76 -6.18 -15.41
CA LEU A 250 1.33 -5.82 -15.35
C LEU A 250 1.13 -4.40 -14.84
N LEU A 251 1.97 -3.96 -13.91
CA LEU A 251 2.05 -2.59 -13.42
C LEU A 251 2.47 -1.61 -14.52
N ASP A 252 3.54 -1.92 -15.26
CA ASP A 252 4.07 -1.05 -16.32
C ASP A 252 3.07 -0.87 -17.48
N GLU A 253 2.28 -1.91 -17.76
CA GLU A 253 1.23 -1.90 -18.79
C GLU A 253 -0.12 -1.35 -18.28
N GLY A 254 -0.22 -1.00 -17.00
CA GLY A 254 -1.43 -0.44 -16.40
C GLY A 254 -2.59 -1.44 -16.30
N LEU A 255 -2.30 -2.74 -16.36
CA LEU A 255 -3.25 -3.83 -16.16
C LEU A 255 -3.49 -4.10 -14.66
N MET A 256 -2.55 -3.72 -13.81
CA MET A 256 -2.62 -3.85 -12.36
C MET A 256 -2.60 -2.47 -11.70
N GLN A 257 -3.50 -2.27 -10.73
CA GLN A 257 -3.73 -1.00 -10.02
C GLN A 257 -3.50 -1.05 -8.52
#